data_AF-A0A497P729-F1
#
_entry.id   AF-A0A497P729-F1
#
_cell.length_a   1.000
_cell.length_b   1.000
_cell.length_c   1.000
_cell.angle_alpha   90.00
_cell.angle_beta   90.00
_cell.angle_gamma   90.00
#
_symmetry.space_group_name_H-M   'P 1'
#
loop_
_entity.id
_entity.type
_entity.pdbx_description
1 polymer ?
#
loop_
_entity_poly.entity_id
_entity_poly.type
_entity_poly.pdbx_seq_one_letter_code
_entity_poly.pdbx_strand_id
1 'polypeptide(L)'
;MSLRGEVVSPKCNRTRKFYNHKGIKEQNVSVNIMNPINAFLLFSAISYFICIFFPKPVTKNVKSRTFERLFMAMSGALLTLNLALDIRLLWLTYAIIWTVAAGASYLGYTVWNVLWKKEASEAAQMTMFAWDALIAICCLLKF
;
A
#
# COMPACT_ATOMS: atom_id res chain seq x y z
N MET A 1 42.83 21.09 21.25
CA MET A 1 42.39 21.24 22.65
C MET A 1 40.89 20.99 22.69
N SER A 2 40.47 20.06 23.54
CA SER A 2 39.10 19.54 23.73
C SER A 2 38.16 20.58 24.32
N LEU A 3 36.88 20.62 23.89
CA LEU A 3 35.73 20.75 24.79
C LEU A 3 34.48 20.02 24.23
N ARG A 4 33.92 19.21 25.12
CA ARG A 4 32.64 18.47 25.24
C ARG A 4 31.40 19.20 24.65
N GLY A 5 30.28 18.52 24.36
CA GLY A 5 29.87 17.23 24.90
C GLY A 5 28.67 16.58 24.21
N GLU A 6 28.70 15.25 24.25
CA GLU A 6 27.55 14.39 23.99
C GLU A 6 26.66 14.33 25.23
N VAL A 7 25.37 14.55 25.03
CA VAL A 7 24.33 14.33 26.02
C VAL A 7 24.12 12.83 26.17
N VAL A 8 24.72 12.25 27.22
CA VAL A 8 24.51 10.85 27.59
C VAL A 8 23.14 10.72 28.23
N SER A 9 22.18 10.15 27.49
CA SER A 9 20.91 9.70 28.06
C SER A 9 21.15 8.46 28.93
N PRO A 10 20.61 8.39 30.17
CA PRO A 10 20.91 7.31 31.10
C PRO A 10 20.31 6.00 30.61
N LYS A 11 21.18 5.08 30.16
CA LYS A 11 20.81 3.68 29.94
C LYS A 11 20.33 3.09 31.27
N CYS A 12 19.07 2.68 31.28
CA CYS A 12 18.43 1.90 32.32
C CYS A 12 19.22 0.59 32.55
N ASN A 13 20.21 0.64 33.44
CA ASN A 13 21.13 -0.46 33.74
C ASN A 13 20.54 -1.50 34.71
N ARG A 14 19.23 -1.49 34.96
CA ARG A 14 18.62 -2.30 36.03
C ARG A 14 18.20 -3.70 35.61
N THR A 15 18.09 -4.00 34.31
CA THR A 15 17.65 -5.31 33.82
C THR A 15 18.79 -6.26 33.45
N ARG A 16 20.04 -5.77 33.35
CA ARG A 16 21.17 -6.61 32.89
C ARG A 16 21.68 -7.63 33.90
N LYS A 17 21.33 -7.52 35.19
CA LYS A 17 21.81 -8.43 36.23
C LYS A 17 20.96 -9.69 36.44
N PHE A 18 19.76 -9.79 35.87
CA PHE A 18 18.90 -10.97 36.05
C PHE A 18 19.05 -12.05 34.96
N TYR A 19 19.72 -11.75 33.85
CA TYR A 19 19.81 -12.65 32.70
C TYR A 19 21.12 -13.44 32.59
N ASN A 20 22.05 -13.31 33.55
CA ASN A 20 23.30 -14.07 33.51
C ASN A 20 23.21 -15.50 34.09
N HIS A 21 22.04 -15.94 34.57
CA HIS A 21 21.90 -17.27 35.19
C HIS A 21 21.20 -18.34 34.34
N LYS A 22 20.74 -17.98 33.14
CA LYS A 22 20.22 -18.96 32.18
C LYS A 22 20.87 -18.64 30.84
N GLY A 23 21.67 -19.57 30.32
CA GLY A 23 22.37 -19.49 29.03
C GLY A 23 21.40 -19.44 27.84
N ILE A 24 20.57 -18.41 27.79
CA ILE A 24 19.71 -18.09 26.67
C ILE A 24 20.63 -17.42 25.66
N LYS A 25 21.06 -18.21 24.67
CA LYS A 25 21.70 -17.67 23.46
C LYS A 25 20.81 -16.54 22.95
N GLU A 26 21.37 -15.34 22.81
CA GLU A 26 20.71 -14.23 22.12
C GLU A 26 20.42 -14.68 20.68
N GLN A 27 19.22 -15.22 20.44
CA GLN A 27 18.71 -15.35 19.09
C GLN A 27 18.45 -13.92 18.62
N ASN A 28 19.34 -13.41 17.78
CA ASN A 28 19.09 -12.25 16.96
C ASN A 28 17.87 -12.55 16.09
N VAL A 29 16.67 -12.25 16.59
CA VAL A 29 15.46 -12.21 15.78
C VAL A 29 15.63 -10.98 14.89
N SER A 30 16.19 -11.19 13.69
CA SER A 30 16.20 -10.18 12.65
C SER A 30 14.76 -9.92 12.25
N VAL A 31 14.16 -8.86 12.80
CA VAL A 31 12.84 -8.40 12.36
C VAL A 31 13.01 -7.93 10.92
N ASN A 32 12.50 -8.71 9.97
CA ASN A 32 12.43 -8.33 8.57
C ASN A 32 11.39 -7.20 8.44
N ILE A 33 11.86 -5.95 8.51
CA ILE A 33 11.01 -4.78 8.31
C ILE A 33 10.67 -4.74 6.82
N MET A 34 9.40 -4.97 6.50
CA MET A 34 8.92 -4.85 5.12
C MET A 34 9.14 -3.43 4.61
N ASN A 35 9.72 -3.30 3.41
CA ASN A 35 9.91 -2.01 2.76
C ASN A 35 8.54 -1.27 2.68
N PRO A 36 8.46 0.01 3.08
CA PRO A 36 7.21 0.76 3.08
C PRO A 36 6.50 0.80 1.72
N ILE A 37 7.25 0.76 0.61
CA ILE A 37 6.69 0.70 -0.75
C ILE A 37 5.98 -0.65 -0.96
N ASN A 38 6.63 -1.76 -0.59
CA ASN A 38 6.02 -3.10 -0.68
C ASN A 38 4.77 -3.17 0.21
N ALA A 39 4.84 -2.61 1.41
CA ALA A 39 3.73 -2.58 2.35
C ALA A 39 2.51 -1.86 1.75
N PHE A 40 2.72 -0.68 1.16
CA PHE A 40 1.66 0.09 0.52
C PHE A 40 1.07 -0.61 -0.71
N LEU A 41 1.92 -1.17 -1.59
CA LEU A 41 1.47 -1.92 -2.76
C LEU A 41 0.69 -3.18 -2.36
N LEU A 42 1.14 -3.89 -1.33
CA LEU A 42 0.43 -5.05 -0.78
C LEU A 42 -0.92 -4.63 -0.17
N PHE A 43 -0.95 -3.54 0.59
CA PHE A 43 -2.18 -2.98 1.13
C PHE A 43 -3.17 -2.57 0.03
N SER A 44 -2.66 -2.00 -1.06
CA SER A 44 -3.46 -1.66 -2.24
C SER A 44 -4.04 -2.90 -2.91
N ALA A 45 -3.24 -3.96 -3.07
CA ALA A 45 -3.71 -5.23 -3.63
C ALA A 45 -4.83 -5.85 -2.77
N ILE A 46 -4.65 -5.86 -1.44
CA ILE A 46 -5.66 -6.33 -0.49
C ILE A 46 -6.94 -5.49 -0.58
N SER A 47 -6.81 -4.17 -0.68
CA SER A 47 -7.96 -3.27 -0.82
C SER A 47 -8.80 -3.60 -2.06
N TYR A 48 -8.17 -3.94 -3.19
CA TYR A 48 -8.88 -4.38 -4.39
C TYR A 48 -9.59 -5.74 -4.22
N PHE A 49 -9.01 -6.68 -3.48
CA PHE A 49 -9.70 -7.93 -3.14
C PHE A 49 -10.92 -7.68 -2.24
N ILE A 50 -10.82 -6.74 -1.29
CA ILE A 50 -11.92 -6.41 -0.39
C ILE A 50 -13.14 -5.88 -1.17
N CYS A 51 -12.92 -5.16 -2.28
CA CYS A 51 -14.01 -4.66 -3.13
C CYS A 51 -14.94 -5.77 -3.65
N ILE A 52 -14.49 -7.03 -3.74
CA ILE A 52 -15.33 -8.17 -4.15
C ILE A 52 -16.51 -8.35 -3.20
N PHE A 53 -16.31 -8.09 -1.90
CA PHE A 53 -17.33 -8.29 -0.87
C PHE A 53 -18.36 -7.16 -0.84
N PHE A 54 -18.17 -6.06 -1.58
CA PHE A 54 -19.08 -4.94 -1.51
C PHE A 54 -20.45 -5.25 -2.16
N PRO A 55 -21.55 -4.78 -1.52
CA PRO A 55 -22.92 -5.08 -1.96
C PRO A 55 -23.31 -4.32 -3.23
N LYS A 56 -22.65 -3.20 -3.53
CA LYS A 56 -22.91 -2.34 -4.69
C LYS A 56 -21.59 -2.02 -5.42
N PRO A 57 -21.67 -1.64 -6.71
CA PRO A 57 -20.54 -1.10 -7.45
C PRO A 57 -19.81 0.02 -6.70
N VAL A 58 -18.47 0.04 -6.79
CA VAL A 58 -17.63 1.11 -6.23
C VAL A 58 -17.55 2.31 -7.16
N THR A 59 -17.91 2.13 -8.43
CA THR A 59 -18.01 3.16 -9.45
C THR A 59 -19.45 3.31 -9.94
N LYS A 60 -19.85 4.51 -10.36
CA LYS A 60 -21.22 4.80 -10.83
C LYS A 60 -21.44 4.56 -12.31
N ASN A 61 -20.40 4.77 -13.09
CA ASN A 61 -20.42 4.66 -14.55
C ASN A 61 -20.33 3.20 -15.02
N VAL A 62 -19.79 2.30 -14.20
CA VAL A 62 -19.75 0.86 -14.49
C VAL A 62 -21.04 0.19 -14.02
N LYS A 63 -21.93 -0.15 -14.96
CA LYS A 63 -23.22 -0.79 -14.63
C LYS A 63 -23.09 -2.27 -14.26
N SER A 64 -22.06 -2.95 -14.76
CA SER A 64 -21.87 -4.38 -14.52
C SER A 64 -21.06 -4.62 -13.25
N ARG A 65 -21.75 -5.05 -12.18
CA ARG A 65 -21.13 -5.41 -10.89
C ARG A 65 -20.11 -6.55 -11.03
N THR A 66 -20.41 -7.55 -11.85
CA THR A 66 -19.52 -8.70 -12.05
C THR A 66 -18.23 -8.26 -12.74
N PHE A 67 -18.35 -7.40 -13.75
CA PHE A 67 -17.19 -6.86 -14.47
C PHE A 67 -16.27 -6.07 -13.53
N GLU A 68 -16.84 -5.16 -12.74
CA GLU A 68 -16.05 -4.36 -11.79
C GLU A 68 -15.36 -5.23 -10.74
N ARG A 69 -16.04 -6.23 -10.19
CA ARG A 69 -15.45 -7.17 -9.23
C ARG A 69 -14.30 -7.97 -9.82
N LEU A 70 -14.49 -8.50 -11.03
CA LEU A 70 -13.42 -9.22 -11.73
C LEU A 70 -12.25 -8.30 -12.02
N PHE A 71 -12.51 -7.08 -12.47
CA PHE A 71 -11.46 -6.09 -12.73
C PHE A 71 -10.66 -5.77 -11.46
N MET A 72 -11.32 -5.47 -10.34
CA MET A 72 -10.65 -5.22 -9.06
C MET A 72 -9.87 -6.45 -8.57
N ALA A 73 -10.48 -7.63 -8.62
CA ALA A 73 -9.83 -8.88 -8.23
C ALA A 73 -8.55 -9.15 -9.05
N MET A 74 -8.63 -8.96 -10.38
CA MET A 74 -7.48 -9.14 -11.26
C MET A 74 -6.40 -8.09 -10.99
N SER A 75 -6.76 -6.83 -10.78
CA SER A 75 -5.78 -5.78 -10.41
C SER A 75 -5.04 -6.13 -9.12
N GLY A 76 -5.75 -6.60 -8.08
CA GLY A 76 -5.13 -7.07 -6.84
C GLY A 76 -4.25 -8.31 -7.02
N ALA A 77 -4.71 -9.29 -7.81
CA ALA A 77 -3.96 -10.51 -8.08
C ALA A 77 -2.68 -10.25 -8.87
N LEU A 78 -2.77 -9.44 -9.93
CA LEU A 78 -1.62 -9.05 -10.75
C LEU A 78 -0.59 -8.26 -9.95
N LEU A 79 -1.03 -7.32 -9.11
CA LEU A 79 -0.14 -6.55 -8.25
C LEU A 79 0.56 -7.46 -7.22
N THR A 80 -0.17 -8.39 -6.60
CA THR A 80 0.39 -9.36 -5.64
C THR A 80 1.37 -10.31 -6.31
N LEU A 81 1.04 -10.80 -7.51
CA LEU A 81 1.90 -11.68 -8.30
C LEU A 81 3.20 -10.98 -8.66
N ASN A 82 3.15 -9.72 -9.11
CA ASN A 82 4.36 -8.99 -9.43
C ASN A 82 5.18 -8.60 -8.19
N LEU A 83 4.55 -8.37 -7.03
CA LEU A 83 5.27 -8.23 -5.76
C LEU A 83 6.08 -9.49 -5.40
N ALA A 84 5.59 -10.67 -5.78
CA ALA A 84 6.28 -11.94 -5.53
C ALA A 84 7.38 -12.25 -6.56
N LEU A 85 7.15 -11.91 -7.84
CA LEU A 85 8.09 -12.18 -8.94
C LEU A 85 9.14 -11.08 -9.14
N ASP A 86 8.85 -9.86 -8.69
CA ASP A 86 9.67 -8.65 -8.79
C ASP A 86 10.22 -8.37 -10.22
N ILE A 87 9.34 -8.44 -11.22
CA ILE A 87 9.70 -8.23 -12.62
C ILE A 87 9.70 -6.73 -12.95
N ARG A 88 10.88 -6.15 -13.20
CA ARG A 88 11.05 -4.71 -13.48
C ARG A 88 10.15 -4.17 -14.60
N LEU A 89 10.07 -4.84 -15.74
CA LEU A 89 9.24 -4.39 -16.86
C LEU A 89 7.74 -4.32 -16.51
N LEU A 90 7.26 -5.18 -15.62
CA LEU A 90 5.88 -5.13 -15.14
C LEU A 90 5.65 -3.94 -14.21
N TRP A 91 6.65 -3.54 -13.41
CA TRP A 91 6.57 -2.32 -12.60
C TRP A 91 6.40 -1.07 -13.46
N LEU A 92 7.15 -0.94 -14.56
CA LEU A 92 6.97 0.16 -15.51
C LEU A 92 5.59 0.14 -16.17
N THR A 93 5.12 -1.05 -16.57
CA THR A 93 3.79 -1.20 -17.19
C THR A 93 2.68 -0.79 -16.22
N TYR A 94 2.77 -1.19 -14.95
CA TYR A 94 1.81 -0.78 -13.92
C TYR A 94 1.89 0.71 -13.61
N ALA A 95 3.08 1.31 -13.60
CA ALA A 95 3.21 2.75 -13.45
C ALA A 95 2.39 3.51 -14.52
N ILE A 96 2.46 3.07 -15.78
CA ILE A 96 1.69 3.68 -16.88
C ILE A 96 0.20 3.47 -16.68
N ILE A 97 -0.24 2.23 -16.39
CA ILE A 97 -1.66 1.90 -16.21
C ILE A 97 -2.27 2.71 -15.06
N TRP A 98 -1.59 2.80 -13.91
CA TRP A 98 -2.10 3.55 -12.76
C TRP A 98 -2.01 5.06 -12.95
N THR A 99 -1.10 5.57 -13.78
CA THR A 99 -1.10 6.98 -14.20
C THR A 99 -2.36 7.30 -15.03
N VAL A 100 -2.72 6.42 -15.97
CA VAL A 100 -3.95 6.57 -16.76
C VAL A 100 -5.19 6.46 -15.86
N ALA A 101 -5.19 5.52 -14.90
CA ALA A 101 -6.27 5.39 -13.91
C ALA A 101 -6.42 6.66 -13.06
N ALA A 102 -5.31 7.21 -12.56
CA ALA A 102 -5.30 8.48 -11.84
C ALA A 102 -5.87 9.61 -12.70
N GLY A 103 -5.47 9.73 -13.97
CA GLY A 103 -6.04 10.71 -14.90
C GLY A 103 -7.55 10.51 -15.11
N ALA A 104 -8.01 9.26 -15.25
CA ALA A 104 -9.43 8.93 -15.37
C ALA A 104 -10.23 9.27 -14.10
N SER A 105 -9.65 9.06 -12.93
CA SER A 105 -10.18 9.50 -11.65
C SER A 105 -10.18 11.02 -11.54
N TYR A 106 -9.12 11.73 -11.93
CA TYR A 106 -9.09 13.19 -11.83
C TYR A 106 -10.11 13.88 -12.76
N LEU A 107 -10.23 13.41 -14.01
CA LEU A 107 -11.12 13.98 -15.02
C LEU A 107 -12.58 13.51 -14.87
N GLY A 108 -12.88 12.62 -13.92
CA GLY A 108 -14.23 12.10 -13.70
C GLY A 108 -14.69 11.08 -14.74
N TYR A 109 -13.79 10.52 -15.56
CA TYR A 109 -14.12 9.41 -16.45
C TYR A 109 -14.50 8.15 -15.66
N THR A 110 -13.89 7.94 -14.48
CA THR A 110 -14.26 6.89 -13.53
C THR A 110 -14.87 7.52 -12.30
N VAL A 111 -16.20 7.51 -12.16
CA VAL A 111 -16.87 8.20 -11.04
C VAL A 111 -16.95 7.29 -9.83
N TRP A 112 -16.15 7.59 -8.81
CA TRP A 112 -16.08 6.81 -7.58
C TRP A 112 -17.25 7.13 -6.65
N ASN A 113 -17.80 6.08 -6.07
CA ASN A 113 -18.97 6.15 -5.22
C ASN A 113 -18.61 5.89 -3.76
N VAL A 114 -19.41 6.48 -2.88
CA VAL A 114 -19.41 6.16 -1.46
C VAL A 114 -20.70 5.40 -1.18
N LEU A 115 -20.60 4.20 -0.59
CA LEU A 115 -21.73 3.26 -0.46
C LEU A 115 -22.98 3.86 0.22
N TRP A 116 -22.81 4.89 1.07
CA TRP A 116 -23.89 5.56 1.81
C TRP A 116 -24.40 6.86 1.16
N LYS A 117 -23.82 7.33 0.05
CA LYS A 117 -24.27 8.55 -0.66
C LYS A 117 -24.92 8.22 -2.00
N LYS A 118 -26.00 8.94 -2.34
CA LYS A 118 -26.67 8.83 -3.66
C LYS A 118 -25.93 9.63 -4.74
N GLU A 119 -25.32 10.75 -4.39
CA GLU A 119 -24.60 11.65 -5.30
C GLU A 119 -23.11 11.33 -5.39
N ALA A 120 -22.46 11.77 -6.47
CA ALA A 120 -21.03 11.52 -6.64
C ALA A 120 -20.27 12.35 -5.61
N SER A 121 -19.24 11.77 -4.99
CA SER A 121 -18.52 12.44 -3.90
C SER A 121 -17.19 12.92 -4.42
N GLU A 122 -17.00 14.24 -4.54
CA GLU A 122 -15.72 14.85 -4.92
C GLU A 122 -14.57 14.36 -4.02
N ALA A 123 -14.83 14.23 -2.72
CA ALA A 123 -13.84 13.70 -1.78
C ALA A 123 -13.42 12.26 -2.11
N ALA A 124 -14.35 11.41 -2.58
CA ALA A 124 -14.03 10.04 -2.98
C ALA A 124 -13.25 10.04 -4.29
N GLN A 125 -13.62 10.93 -5.21
CA GLN A 125 -12.93 11.15 -6.47
C GLN A 125 -11.47 11.54 -6.25
N MET A 126 -11.22 12.55 -5.42
CA MET A 126 -9.88 13.03 -5.09
C MET A 126 -9.07 12.02 -4.30
N THR A 127 -9.71 11.25 -3.41
CA THR A 127 -9.04 10.18 -2.66
C THR A 127 -8.57 9.07 -3.60
N MET A 128 -9.42 8.66 -4.55
CA MET A 128 -9.06 7.62 -5.51
C MET A 128 -8.01 8.09 -6.51
N PHE A 129 -8.09 9.35 -6.97
CA PHE A 129 -7.01 9.98 -7.73
C PHE A 129 -5.66 9.90 -6.98
N ALA A 130 -5.63 10.32 -5.71
CA ALA A 130 -4.42 10.28 -4.89
C ALA A 130 -3.93 8.84 -4.67
N TRP A 131 -4.85 7.90 -4.48
CA TRP A 131 -4.53 6.47 -4.32
C TRP A 131 -3.88 5.90 -5.57
N ASP A 132 -4.48 6.11 -6.74
CA ASP A 132 -3.96 5.64 -8.03
C ASP A 132 -2.60 6.29 -8.34
N ALA A 133 -2.45 7.59 -8.07
CA ALA A 133 -1.19 8.30 -8.25
C ALA A 133 -0.08 7.76 -7.33
N LEU A 134 -0.39 7.44 -6.07
CA LEU A 134 0.57 6.84 -5.14
C LEU A 134 1.01 5.44 -5.59
N ILE A 135 0.09 4.63 -6.13
CA ILE A 135 0.45 3.33 -6.71
C ILE A 135 1.39 3.53 -7.91
N ALA A 136 1.08 4.47 -8.81
CA ALA A 136 1.94 4.76 -9.95
C ALA A 136 3.36 5.16 -9.53
N ILE A 137 3.49 6.06 -8.55
CA ILE A 137 4.79 6.48 -7.98
C ILE A 137 5.52 5.28 -7.37
N CYS A 138 4.84 4.46 -6.58
CA CYS A 138 5.45 3.27 -5.96
C CYS A 138 5.94 2.27 -7.01
N CYS A 139 5.19 2.08 -8.09
CA CYS A 139 5.60 1.25 -9.22
C CYS A 139 6.80 1.85 -9.97
N LEU A 140 6.88 3.17 -10.14
CA LEU A 140 8.06 3.83 -10.75
C LEU A 140 9.32 3.68 -9.89
N LEU A 141 9.20 3.81 -8.56
CA LEU A 141 10.32 3.63 -7.63
C LEU A 141 10.82 2.17 -7.57
N LYS A 142 10.05 1.23 -8.12
CA LYS A 142 10.36 -0.19 -8.20
C LYS A 142 11.02 -0.62 -9.52
N PHE A 143 10.99 0.23 -10.54
CA PHE A 143 11.64 0.00 -11.83
C PHE A 143 13.14 0.30 -11.74
#